data_AF-A0A4V0X3U7-F1
#
_entry.id   AF-A0A4V0X3U7-F1
#
_cell.length_a   1.000
_cell.length_b   1.000
_cell.length_c   1.000
_cell.angle_alpha   90.00
_cell.angle_beta   90.00
_cell.angle_gamma   90.00
#
_symmetry.space_group_name_H-M   'P 1'
#
loop_
_entity.id
_entity.type
_entity.pdbx_description
1 polymer ?
#
loop_
_entity_poly.entity_id
_entity_poly.type
_entity_poly.pdbx_seq_one_letter_code
_entity_poly.pdbx_strand_id
1 'polypeptide(L)' 'MRIDWAEEGDPNYLESARLMGRSPGKGILRTMTLQPEYLKYISDLSQKAHFTDGYLKRRVKEMIATYVSELNHCKY' A
#
# COMPACT_ATOMS: atom_id res chain seq x y z
N MET A 1 15.98 -11.70 2.46
CA MET A 1 14.99 -11.26 3.46
C MET A 1 13.62 -11.66 2.95
N ARG A 2 12.96 -12.64 3.58
CA ARG A 2 11.57 -12.99 3.26
C ARG A 2 10.70 -11.92 3.93
N ILE A 3 9.88 -11.23 3.15
CA ILE A 3 8.95 -10.26 3.71
C ILE A 3 7.90 -11.07 4.46
N ASP A 4 7.75 -10.79 5.76
CA ASP A 4 6.79 -11.44 6.64
C ASP A 4 5.50 -10.59 6.70
N TRP A 5 4.41 -11.16 7.24
CA TRP A 5 3.12 -10.46 7.37
C TRP A 5 2.36 -10.93 8.59
N ALA A 6 1.45 -10.10 9.09
CA ALA A 6 0.55 -10.50 10.16
C ALA A 6 -0.43 -11.56 9.63
N GLU A 7 -0.57 -12.69 10.32
CA GLU A 7 -1.55 -13.73 10.00
C GLU A 7 -2.97 -13.29 10.35
N GLU A 8 -3.97 -13.97 9.79
CA GLU A 8 -5.37 -13.65 10.14
C GLU A 8 -5.63 -13.99 11.62
N GLY A 9 -6.12 -13.00 12.37
CA GLY A 9 -6.28 -13.09 13.82
C GLY A 9 -5.11 -12.55 14.64
N ASP A 10 -3.97 -12.23 14.02
CA ASP A 10 -2.88 -11.50 14.68
C ASP A 10 -3.36 -10.10 15.10
N PRO A 11 -2.94 -9.57 16.28
CA PRO A 11 -3.33 -8.24 16.73
C PRO A 11 -3.04 -7.14 15.71
N ASN A 12 -1.91 -7.21 14.99
CA ASN A 12 -1.57 -6.23 13.97
C ASN A 12 -2.45 -6.37 12.72
N TYR A 13 -2.88 -7.59 12.37
CA TYR A 13 -3.84 -7.77 11.29
C TYR A 13 -5.20 -7.16 11.63
N LEU A 14 -5.70 -7.43 12.84
CA LEU A 14 -6.96 -6.89 13.33
C LEU A 14 -6.92 -5.37 13.40
N GLU A 15 -5.82 -4.80 13.90
CA GLU A 15 -5.63 -3.36 13.97
C GLU A 15 -5.52 -2.73 12.58
N SER A 16 -4.79 -3.37 11.66
CA SER A 16 -4.72 -2.96 10.26
C SER A 16 -6.11 -2.92 9.62
N ALA A 17 -6.93 -3.96 9.84
CA ALA A 17 -8.29 -4.00 9.32
C ALA A 17 -9.18 -2.90 9.91
N ARG A 18 -9.02 -2.61 11.21
CA ARG A 18 -9.73 -1.53 11.91
C ARG A 18 -9.37 -0.17 11.33
N LEU A 19 -8.08 0.15 11.22
CA LEU A 19 -7.59 1.44 10.71
C LEU A 19 -7.93 1.67 9.24
N MET A 20 -7.94 0.60 8.44
CA MET A 20 -8.26 0.65 7.01
C MET A 20 -9.77 0.67 6.74
N GLY A 21 -10.61 0.31 7.72
CA GLY A 21 -12.06 0.13 7.55
C GLY A 21 -12.44 -1.03 6.62
N ARG A 22 -11.47 -1.90 6.29
CA ARG A 22 -11.60 -3.08 5.42
C ARG A 22 -10.43 -4.04 5.65
N SER A 23 -10.57 -5.28 5.21
CA SER A 23 -9.42 -6.21 5.20
C SER A 23 -8.24 -5.64 4.37
N PRO A 24 -6.98 -5.74 4.87
CA PRO A 24 -5.78 -5.27 4.16
C PRO A 24 -5.54 -5.94 2.78
N GLY A 25 -6.24 -7.04 2.47
CA GLY A 25 -6.15 -7.71 1.18
C GLY A 25 -4.89 -8.58 1.03
N LYS A 26 -4.36 -8.65 -0.21
CA LYS A 26 -3.19 -9.46 -0.62
C LYS A 26 -2.07 -8.55 -1.17
N GLY A 27 -0.89 -9.14 -1.41
CA GLY A 27 0.23 -8.43 -2.04
C GLY A 27 0.89 -7.41 -1.10
N ILE A 28 1.34 -6.28 -1.63
CA ILE A 28 2.11 -5.27 -0.91
C ILE A 28 1.38 -4.70 0.33
N LEU A 29 0.05 -4.61 0.32
CA LEU A 29 -0.67 -4.15 1.51
C LEU A 29 -0.64 -5.19 2.63
N ARG A 30 -0.61 -6.49 2.29
CA ARG A 30 -0.50 -7.57 3.29
C ARG A 30 0.85 -7.53 3.98
N THR A 31 1.92 -7.24 3.25
CA THR A 31 3.27 -7.16 3.83
C THR A 31 3.45 -5.99 4.79
N MET A 32 2.63 -4.94 4.67
CA MET A 32 2.65 -3.78 5.57
C MET A 32 1.85 -4.00 6.85
N THR A 33 1.14 -5.13 7.00
CA THR A 33 0.31 -5.40 8.19
C THR A 33 1.11 -5.56 9.49
N LEU A 34 2.43 -5.78 9.41
CA LEU A 34 3.31 -5.75 10.58
C LEU A 34 3.43 -4.35 11.22
N GLN A 35 3.02 -3.30 10.50
CA GLN A 35 2.99 -1.91 10.97
C GLN A 35 1.66 -1.24 10.57
N PRO A 36 0.59 -1.41 11.36
CA PRO A 36 -0.77 -0.96 11.01
C PRO A 36 -0.88 0.53 10.70
N GLU A 37 -0.22 1.39 11.50
CA GLU A 37 -0.25 2.84 11.29
C GLU A 37 0.48 3.25 10.00
N TYR A 38 1.58 2.58 9.67
CA TYR A 38 2.30 2.81 8.42
C TYR A 38 1.46 2.39 7.21
N LEU A 39 0.80 1.23 7.29
CA LEU A 39 -0.15 0.78 6.27
C LEU A 39 -1.27 1.81 6.06
N LYS A 40 -1.87 2.30 7.16
CA LYS A 40 -2.91 3.33 7.09
C LYS A 40 -2.40 4.59 6.39
N TYR A 41 -1.22 5.07 6.77
CA TYR A 41 -0.61 6.26 6.19
C TYR A 41 -0.36 6.11 4.68
N ILE A 42 0.24 4.99 4.25
CA ILE A 42 0.48 4.70 2.83
C ILE A 42 -0.82 4.60 2.05
N SER A 43 -1.85 3.96 2.62
CA SER A 43 -3.18 3.89 2.01
C SER A 43 -3.76 5.28 1.80
N ASP A 44 -3.77 6.13 2.82
CA ASP A 44 -4.29 7.50 2.74
C ASP A 44 -3.52 8.34 1.70
N LEU A 45 -2.19 8.21 1.67
CA LEU A 45 -1.35 8.90 0.69
C LEU A 45 -1.65 8.42 -0.73
N SER A 46 -1.83 7.11 -0.94
CA SER A 46 -2.15 6.54 -2.25
C SER A 46 -3.48 7.06 -2.80
N GLN A 47 -4.47 7.27 -1.92
CA GLN A 47 -5.76 7.86 -2.30
C GLN A 47 -5.59 9.31 -2.75
N LYS A 48 -4.79 10.10 -2.01
CA LYS A 48 -4.55 11.52 -2.32
C LYS A 48 -3.66 11.75 -3.53
N ALA A 49 -2.72 10.86 -3.82
CA ALA A 49 -1.76 11.05 -4.91
C ALA A 49 -2.17 10.27 -6.16
N HIS A 50 -2.40 8.96 -6.01
CA HIS A 50 -2.47 8.02 -7.14
C HIS A 50 -3.91 7.79 -7.62
N PHE A 51 -4.86 7.64 -6.69
CA PHE A 51 -6.23 7.22 -6.98
C PHE A 51 -7.28 8.33 -6.99
N THR A 52 -6.90 9.58 -6.69
CA THR A 52 -7.78 10.75 -6.87
C THR A 52 -7.76 11.27 -8.30
N ASP A 53 -8.83 11.92 -8.73
CA ASP A 53 -8.83 12.73 -9.95
C ASP A 53 -8.05 14.03 -9.74
N GLY A 54 -7.52 14.60 -10.82
CA GLY A 54 -6.74 15.84 -10.80
C GLY A 54 -6.19 16.18 -12.18
N TYR A 55 -5.16 17.04 -12.22
CA TYR A 55 -4.56 17.50 -13.49
C TYR A 55 -3.97 16.36 -14.32
N LEU A 56 -3.37 15.36 -13.65
CA LEU A 56 -2.85 14.17 -14.29
C LEU A 56 -3.90 13.07 -14.29
N LYS A 57 -4.18 12.51 -15.47
CA LYS A 57 -4.99 11.29 -15.62
C LYS A 57 -4.28 10.12 -14.93
N ARG A 58 -5.05 9.15 -14.43
CA ARG A 58 -4.53 7.93 -13.79
C ARG A 58 -3.43 7.24 -14.60
N ARG A 59 -3.59 7.12 -15.92
CA ARG A 59 -2.57 6.55 -16.82
C ARG A 59 -1.20 7.24 -16.69
N VAL A 60 -1.18 8.57 -16.55
CA VAL A 60 0.08 9.33 -16.43
C VAL A 60 0.71 9.10 -15.06
N LYS A 61 -0.10 9.01 -14.01
CA LYS A 61 0.37 8.66 -12.65
C LYS A 61 1.02 7.28 -12.62
N GLU A 62 0.41 6.29 -13.28
CA GLU A 62 1.00 4.96 -13.43
C GLU A 62 2.33 4.99 -14.20
N MET A 63 2.41 5.72 -15.33
CA MET A 63 3.67 5.85 -16.08
C MET A 63 4.81 6.43 -15.22
N ILE A 64 4.52 7.45 -14.40
CA ILE A 64 5.49 8.02 -13.47
C ILE A 64 5.92 6.98 -12.43
N ALA A 65 4.95 6.28 -11.81
CA ALA A 65 5.23 5.26 -10.82
C ALA A 65 6.09 4.12 -11.39
N THR A 66 5.78 3.64 -12.60
CA THR A 66 6.59 2.62 -13.30
C THR A 66 8.00 3.12 -13.60
N TYR A 67 8.14 4.34 -14.14
CA TYR A 67 9.46 4.89 -14.45
C TYR A 67 10.34 5.06 -13.22
N VAL A 68 9.78 5.62 -12.13
CA VAL A 68 10.52 5.78 -10.87
C VAL A 68 10.83 4.43 -10.24
N SER A 69 9.95 3.44 -10.35
CA SER A 69 10.21 2.08 -9.84
C SER A 69 11.39 1.43 -10.56
N GLU A 70 11.49 1.60 -11.88
CA GLU A 70 12.62 1.09 -12.68
C GLU A 70 13.94 1.77 -12.27
N LEU A 71 13.94 3.11 -12.12
CA LEU A 71 15.11 3.85 -11.64
C LEU A 71 15.59 3.38 -10.26
N ASN A 72 14.68 2.88 -9.42
CA ASN A 72 14.98 2.34 -8.10
C ASN A 72 15.20 0.82 -8.09
N HIS A 73 15.18 0.15 -9.25
CA HIS A 73 15.27 -1.30 -9.38
C HIS A 73 14.23 -2.04 -8.49
N CYS A 74 13.03 -1.49 -8.35
CA CYS A 74 11.94 -2.08 -7.59
C CYS A 74 11.26 -3.18 -8.41
N LYS A 75 11.42 -4.44 -8.00
CA LYS A 75 10.98 -5.63 -8.77
C LYS A 75 9.53 -6.07 -8.54
N TYR A 76 8.89 -5.58 -7.49
CA TYR A 76 7.51 -5.94 -7.14
C TYR A 76 6.53 -5.27 -8.11
#